data_AF-Q1N351-F1
#
_entry.id   AF-Q1N351-F1
#
_cell.length_a   1.000
_cell.length_b   1.000
_cell.length_c   1.000
_cell.angle_alpha   90.00
_cell.angle_beta   90.00
_cell.angle_gamma   90.00
#
_symmetry.space_group_name_H-M   'P 1'
#
loop_
_entity.id
_entity.type
_entity.pdbx_description
1 polymer ?
#
loop_
_entity_poly.entity_id
_entity_poly.type
_entity_poly.pdbx_seq_one_letter_code
_entity_poly.pdbx_strand_id
1 'polypeptide(L)'
;MDQNAIEAAVMRRFLQHLDTRKDVQNIDLMTLAGFCRNCLSKWYRAAAAELGHEVSDDEARQWAYGMSYGDWKAQYQQPSTDMQMALFQQQQALQNEMNDFRQSLESGEHAFQATLDLVEKWYDVTPCAFDNGLDEKKVQNEQGQNAGSLKVFALGRLNGFTPEQALKAFGEHYRDVLATPEGTDHQNIRQFMRYGWQGIHFHGVPMMPKAVEAK
;
A
#
# COMPACT_ATOMS: atom_id res chain seq x y z
N MET A 1 -25.45 -17.87 -8.02
CA MET A 1 -24.57 -17.81 -6.83
C MET A 1 -24.88 -16.50 -6.15
N ASP A 2 -25.31 -16.51 -4.90
CA ASP A 2 -25.62 -15.27 -4.16
C ASP A 2 -24.32 -14.68 -3.61
N GLN A 3 -23.78 -13.68 -4.30
CA GLN A 3 -22.51 -13.05 -3.96
C GLN A 3 -22.56 -12.40 -2.57
N ASN A 4 -23.65 -11.71 -2.23
CA ASN A 4 -23.80 -11.03 -0.95
C ASN A 4 -23.80 -12.02 0.22
N ALA A 5 -24.51 -13.15 0.09
CA ALA A 5 -24.53 -14.18 1.12
C ALA A 5 -23.14 -14.79 1.36
N ILE A 6 -22.36 -14.96 0.29
CA ILE A 6 -21.00 -15.52 0.36
C ILE A 6 -20.04 -14.53 1.00
N GLU A 7 -20.02 -13.27 0.56
CA GLU A 7 -19.18 -12.21 1.14
C GLU A 7 -19.48 -12.02 2.64
N ALA A 8 -20.76 -12.01 3.03
CA ALA A 8 -21.15 -11.95 4.43
C ALA A 8 -20.69 -13.17 5.23
N ALA A 9 -20.72 -14.38 4.64
CA ALA A 9 -20.21 -15.59 5.29
C ALA A 9 -18.69 -15.55 5.47
N VAL A 10 -17.95 -15.02 4.48
CA VAL A 10 -16.51 -14.79 4.58
C VAL A 10 -16.19 -13.77 5.66
N MET A 11 -16.92 -12.64 5.74
CA MET A 11 -16.70 -11.62 6.76
C MET A 11 -16.94 -12.15 8.17
N ARG A 12 -18.01 -12.94 8.37
CA ARG A 12 -18.24 -13.62 9.67
C ARG A 12 -17.09 -14.55 10.05
N ARG A 13 -16.58 -15.33 9.09
CA ARG A 13 -15.42 -16.21 9.31
C ARG A 13 -14.16 -15.42 9.62
N PHE A 14 -13.96 -14.27 8.98
CA PHE A 14 -12.81 -13.39 9.25
C PHE A 14 -12.87 -12.80 10.66
N LEU A 15 -14.02 -12.30 11.09
CA LEU A 15 -14.22 -11.82 12.47
C LEU A 15 -14.00 -12.94 13.49
N GLN A 16 -14.54 -14.14 13.23
CA GLN A 16 -14.31 -15.31 14.07
C GLN A 16 -12.82 -15.65 14.14
N HIS A 17 -12.09 -15.58 13.04
CA HIS A 17 -10.64 -15.81 13.04
C HIS A 17 -9.90 -14.80 13.91
N LEU A 18 -10.22 -13.50 13.79
CA LEU A 18 -9.65 -12.45 14.65
C LEU A 18 -10.01 -12.63 16.13
N ASP A 19 -11.18 -13.20 16.43
CA ASP A 19 -11.60 -13.54 17.79
C ASP A 19 -10.85 -14.76 18.35
N THR A 20 -10.46 -15.73 17.51
CA THR A 20 -9.57 -16.83 17.94
C THR A 20 -8.12 -16.38 18.15
N ARG A 21 -7.74 -15.22 17.60
CA ARG A 21 -6.38 -14.66 17.63
C ARG A 21 -6.32 -13.36 18.44
N LYS A 22 -6.73 -13.43 19.71
CA LYS A 22 -6.69 -12.29 20.64
C LYS A 22 -5.26 -11.84 20.99
N ASP A 23 -4.28 -12.69 20.74
CA ASP A 23 -2.85 -12.36 20.80
C ASP A 23 -2.45 -11.29 19.77
N VAL A 24 -3.12 -11.25 18.60
CA VAL A 24 -2.85 -10.25 17.57
C VAL A 24 -3.39 -8.90 18.01
N GLN A 25 -2.52 -7.99 18.42
CA GLN A 25 -2.90 -6.67 18.88
C GLN A 25 -3.29 -5.76 17.72
N ASN A 26 -4.18 -4.80 17.98
CA ASN A 26 -4.60 -3.84 16.96
C ASN A 26 -3.45 -2.99 16.44
N ILE A 27 -2.46 -2.67 17.28
CA ILE A 27 -1.30 -1.87 16.85
C ILE A 27 -0.48 -2.63 15.79
N ASP A 28 -0.29 -3.93 15.94
CA ASP A 28 0.45 -4.74 14.97
C ASP A 28 -0.31 -4.83 13.64
N LEU A 29 -1.64 -4.99 13.69
CA LEU A 29 -2.48 -4.96 12.50
C LEU A 29 -2.43 -3.60 11.80
N MET A 30 -2.51 -2.50 12.56
CA MET A 30 -2.44 -1.15 12.00
C MET A 30 -1.08 -0.90 11.33
N THR A 31 0.01 -1.30 11.97
CA THR A 31 1.37 -1.14 11.44
C THR A 31 1.58 -1.98 10.19
N LEU A 32 1.15 -3.25 10.19
CA LEU A 32 1.41 -4.17 9.08
C LEU A 32 0.46 -3.96 7.89
N ALA A 33 -0.82 -3.79 8.16
CA ALA A 33 -1.88 -3.89 7.16
C ALA A 33 -2.72 -2.61 7.01
N GLY A 34 -2.46 -1.57 7.81
CA GLY A 34 -3.21 -0.30 7.74
C GLY A 34 -4.65 -0.37 8.25
N PHE A 35 -5.06 -1.48 8.88
CA PHE A 35 -6.37 -1.62 9.50
C PHE A 35 -6.30 -2.47 10.78
N CYS A 36 -7.32 -2.38 11.63
CA CYS A 36 -7.47 -3.26 12.80
C CYS A 36 -8.96 -3.50 13.11
N ARG A 37 -9.27 -4.15 14.24
CA ARG A 37 -10.66 -4.41 14.66
C ARG A 37 -11.49 -3.13 14.78
N ASN A 38 -10.90 -2.04 15.26
CA ASN A 38 -11.58 -0.74 15.33
C ASN A 38 -11.91 -0.17 13.96
N CYS A 39 -11.09 -0.44 12.93
CA CYS A 39 -11.40 -0.02 11.56
C CYS A 39 -12.60 -0.81 11.02
N LEU A 40 -12.67 -2.12 11.30
CA LEU A 40 -13.83 -2.95 10.94
C LEU A 40 -15.12 -2.41 11.58
N SER A 41 -15.09 -2.02 12.86
CA SER A 41 -16.24 -1.38 13.52
C SER A 41 -16.67 -0.10 12.82
N LYS A 42 -15.71 0.77 12.47
CA LYS A 42 -16.01 2.03 11.77
C LYS A 42 -16.61 1.79 10.39
N TRP A 43 -16.08 0.83 9.64
CA TRP A 43 -16.61 0.46 8.32
C TRP A 43 -18.02 -0.13 8.42
N TYR A 44 -18.27 -0.99 9.41
CA TYR A 44 -19.60 -1.54 9.66
C TYR A 44 -20.62 -0.45 9.97
N ARG A 45 -20.27 0.49 10.85
CA ARG A 45 -21.12 1.64 11.19
C ARG A 45 -21.37 2.53 9.96
N ALA A 46 -20.34 2.82 9.16
CA ALA A 46 -20.48 3.62 7.94
C ALA A 46 -21.41 2.94 6.93
N ALA A 47 -21.22 1.63 6.67
CA ALA A 47 -22.09 0.86 5.78
C ALA A 47 -23.54 0.79 6.28
N ALA A 48 -23.75 0.67 7.60
CA ALA A 48 -25.09 0.72 8.18
C ALA A 48 -25.75 2.09 7.95
N ALA A 49 -25.01 3.18 8.14
CA ALA A 49 -25.50 4.54 7.94
C ALA A 49 -25.89 4.81 6.48
N GLU A 50 -25.12 4.30 5.51
CA GLU A 50 -25.44 4.37 4.08
C GLU A 50 -26.76 3.65 3.73
N LEU A 51 -27.10 2.63 4.50
CA LEU A 51 -28.36 1.88 4.39
C LEU A 51 -29.49 2.46 5.25
N GLY A 52 -29.28 3.62 5.89
CA GLY A 52 -30.28 4.28 6.74
C GLY A 52 -30.47 3.64 8.12
N HIS A 53 -29.51 2.82 8.57
CA HIS A 53 -29.50 2.23 9.90
C HIS A 53 -28.55 3.00 10.83
N GLU A 54 -29.04 3.33 12.02
CA GLU A 54 -28.21 3.91 13.07
C GLU A 54 -27.58 2.80 13.90
N VAL A 55 -26.26 2.82 14.03
CA VAL A 55 -25.47 1.89 14.85
C VAL A 55 -24.53 2.71 15.72
N SER A 56 -24.61 2.51 17.03
CA SER A 56 -23.72 3.18 17.98
C SER A 56 -22.29 2.66 17.88
N ASP A 57 -21.31 3.43 18.39
CA ASP A 57 -19.91 3.01 18.40
C ASP A 57 -19.69 1.72 19.21
N ASP A 58 -20.45 1.53 20.29
CA ASP A 58 -20.32 0.36 21.14
C ASP A 58 -20.92 -0.88 20.48
N GLU A 59 -22.06 -0.77 19.79
CA GLU A 59 -22.63 -1.87 19.00
C GLU A 59 -21.69 -2.29 17.86
N ALA A 60 -21.12 -1.32 17.14
CA ALA A 60 -20.19 -1.58 16.05
C ALA A 60 -18.88 -2.24 16.54
N ARG A 61 -18.41 -1.86 17.72
CA ARG A 61 -17.29 -2.54 18.38
C ARG A 61 -17.68 -3.94 18.82
N GLN A 62 -18.82 -4.11 19.48
CA GLN A 62 -19.27 -5.44 19.90
C GLN A 62 -19.40 -6.40 18.71
N TRP A 63 -19.87 -5.91 17.56
CA TRP A 63 -19.88 -6.67 16.32
C TRP A 63 -18.46 -7.11 15.88
N ALA A 64 -17.48 -6.21 15.92
CA ALA A 64 -16.11 -6.52 15.48
C ALA A 64 -15.30 -7.38 16.48
N TYR A 65 -15.60 -7.29 17.78
CA TYR A 65 -14.87 -7.96 18.85
C TYR A 65 -15.57 -9.22 19.39
N GLY A 66 -16.85 -9.44 19.06
CA GLY A 66 -17.64 -10.55 19.58
C GLY A 66 -18.06 -10.40 21.05
N MET A 67 -17.62 -9.34 21.73
CA MET A 67 -17.93 -9.00 23.13
C MET A 67 -17.80 -7.49 23.35
N SER A 68 -18.11 -7.00 24.55
CA SER A 68 -17.94 -5.57 24.85
C SER A 68 -16.46 -5.16 24.70
N TYR A 69 -16.22 -3.98 24.14
CA TYR A 69 -14.84 -3.48 23.98
C TYR A 69 -14.14 -3.28 25.34
N GLY A 70 -14.89 -2.90 26.37
CA GLY A 70 -14.38 -2.76 27.73
C GLY A 70 -13.84 -4.08 28.28
N ASP A 71 -14.61 -5.17 28.14
CA ASP A 71 -14.19 -6.51 28.57
C ASP A 71 -12.99 -7.00 27.76
N TRP A 72 -13.02 -6.80 26.44
CA TRP A 72 -11.92 -7.22 25.58
C TRP A 72 -10.62 -6.51 25.95
N LYS A 73 -10.69 -5.19 26.19
CA LYS A 73 -9.56 -4.39 26.63
C LYS A 73 -9.01 -4.85 27.98
N ALA A 74 -9.88 -5.13 28.94
CA ALA A 74 -9.48 -5.58 30.27
C ALA A 74 -8.80 -6.97 30.25
N GLN A 75 -9.27 -7.88 29.39
CA GLN A 75 -8.82 -9.27 29.37
C GLN A 75 -7.65 -9.53 28.41
N TYR A 76 -7.55 -8.80 27.30
CA TYR A 76 -6.68 -9.17 26.17
C TYR A 76 -5.80 -8.06 25.62
N GLN A 77 -6.11 -6.77 25.87
CA GLN A 77 -5.29 -5.69 25.35
C GLN A 77 -4.01 -5.55 26.16
N GLN A 78 -2.87 -5.64 25.47
CA GLN A 78 -1.57 -5.39 26.06
C GLN A 78 -1.15 -3.92 25.84
N PRO A 79 -0.35 -3.34 26.76
CA PRO A 79 0.28 -2.06 26.50
C PRO A 79 1.23 -2.19 25.30
N SER A 80 1.20 -1.21 24.42
CA SER A 80 2.14 -1.17 23.29
C SER A 80 3.55 -0.89 23.78
N THR A 81 4.53 -1.61 23.25
CA THR A 81 5.95 -1.34 23.50
C THR A 81 6.40 -0.08 22.75
N ASP A 82 7.52 0.50 23.17
CA ASP A 82 8.10 1.67 22.49
C ASP A 82 8.41 1.38 21.01
N MET A 83 8.88 0.16 20.71
CA MET A 83 9.12 -0.28 19.34
C MET A 83 7.81 -0.38 18.52
N GLN A 84 6.73 -0.93 19.09
CA GLN A 84 5.44 -0.99 18.40
C GLN A 84 4.89 0.41 18.12
N MET A 85 5.02 1.33 19.07
CA MET A 85 4.62 2.72 18.90
C MET A 85 5.45 3.44 17.84
N ALA A 86 6.77 3.23 17.83
CA ALA A 86 7.66 3.83 16.84
C ALA A 86 7.38 3.30 15.42
N LEU A 87 7.15 1.99 15.27
CA LEU A 87 6.72 1.38 14.00
C LEU A 87 5.38 1.94 13.53
N PHE A 88 4.40 2.04 14.43
CA PHE A 88 3.09 2.60 14.09
C PHE A 88 3.20 4.07 13.62
N GLN A 89 4.00 4.88 14.31
CA GLN A 89 4.24 6.28 13.94
C GLN A 89 4.96 6.41 12.60
N GLN A 90 5.99 5.59 12.35
CA GLN A 90 6.69 5.56 11.07
C GLN A 90 5.72 5.22 9.93
N GLN A 91 4.91 4.16 10.11
CA GLN A 91 3.93 3.75 9.12
C GLN A 91 2.88 4.86 8.88
N GLN A 92 2.39 5.52 9.93
CA GLN A 92 1.44 6.61 9.79
C GLN A 92 2.04 7.80 9.01
N ALA A 93 3.28 8.18 9.31
CA ALA A 93 3.97 9.25 8.61
C ALA A 93 4.21 8.91 7.13
N LEU A 94 4.64 7.68 6.84
CA LEU A 94 4.76 7.19 5.47
C LEU A 94 3.42 7.26 4.72
N GLN A 95 2.32 6.79 5.31
CA GLN A 95 1.03 6.82 4.63
C GLN A 95 0.52 8.24 4.39
N ASN A 96 0.77 9.17 5.30
CA ASN A 96 0.43 10.58 5.09
C ASN A 96 1.20 11.17 3.91
N GLU A 97 2.53 11.01 3.88
CA GLU A 97 3.34 11.51 2.76
C GLU A 97 3.05 10.79 1.45
N MET A 98 2.68 9.50 1.49
CA MET A 98 2.24 8.76 0.32
C MET A 98 0.94 9.33 -0.26
N ASN A 99 0.02 9.78 0.60
CA ASN A 99 -1.21 10.44 0.15
C ASN A 99 -0.91 11.80 -0.48
N ASP A 100 -0.06 12.60 0.14
CA ASP A 100 0.39 13.88 -0.42
C ASP A 100 1.11 13.69 -1.76
N PHE A 101 1.95 12.67 -1.86
CA PHE A 101 2.62 12.27 -3.10
C PHE A 101 1.60 11.88 -4.19
N ARG A 102 0.59 11.06 -3.88
CA ARG A 102 -0.46 10.72 -4.85
C ARG A 102 -1.20 11.96 -5.34
N GLN A 103 -1.46 12.91 -4.45
CA GLN A 103 -2.08 14.17 -4.83
C GLN A 103 -1.14 15.01 -5.72
N SER A 104 0.16 15.01 -5.46
CA SER A 104 1.13 15.73 -6.29
C SER A 104 1.22 15.15 -7.70
N LEU A 105 1.06 13.83 -7.88
CA LEU A 105 1.00 13.20 -9.21
C LEU A 105 -0.13 13.76 -10.09
N GLU A 106 -1.26 14.16 -9.49
CA GLU A 106 -2.41 14.69 -10.22
C GLU A 106 -2.22 16.14 -10.68
N SER A 107 -1.18 16.84 -10.22
CA SER A 107 -0.88 18.22 -10.65
C SER A 107 -0.44 18.32 -12.11
N GLY A 108 0.07 17.23 -12.70
CA GLY A 108 0.72 17.24 -14.01
C GLY A 108 2.16 17.79 -14.01
N GLU A 109 2.60 18.43 -12.93
CA GLU A 109 3.90 19.10 -12.81
C GLU A 109 4.88 18.35 -11.88
N HIS A 110 4.52 17.14 -11.45
CA HIS A 110 5.36 16.32 -10.57
C HIS A 110 6.78 16.16 -11.12
N ALA A 111 7.78 16.39 -10.27
CA ALA A 111 9.20 16.28 -10.61
C ALA A 111 9.72 14.87 -10.27
N PHE A 112 10.51 14.27 -11.16
CA PHE A 112 11.04 12.93 -10.96
C PHE A 112 11.88 12.81 -9.69
N GLN A 113 12.64 13.86 -9.37
CA GLN A 113 13.44 13.92 -8.14
C GLN A 113 12.60 13.73 -6.87
N ALA A 114 11.38 14.28 -6.82
CA ALA A 114 10.51 14.11 -5.65
C ALA A 114 10.11 12.64 -5.42
N THR A 115 10.01 11.83 -6.48
CA THR A 115 9.83 10.39 -6.36
C THR A 115 11.05 9.71 -5.76
N LEU A 116 12.25 10.13 -6.16
CA LEU A 116 13.50 9.59 -5.63
C LEU A 116 13.69 9.95 -4.15
N ASP A 117 13.36 11.19 -3.77
CA ASP A 117 13.46 11.68 -2.40
C ASP A 117 12.51 10.92 -1.46
N LEU A 118 11.27 10.67 -1.90
CA LEU A 118 10.31 9.87 -1.14
C LEU A 118 10.83 8.44 -0.92
N VAL A 119 11.38 7.83 -1.98
CA VAL A 119 11.98 6.49 -1.91
C VAL A 119 13.15 6.48 -0.93
N GLU A 120 14.07 7.43 -1.06
CA GLU A 120 15.26 7.52 -0.21
C GLU A 120 14.90 7.73 1.26
N LYS A 121 13.87 8.51 1.53
CA LYS A 121 13.41 8.77 2.90
C LYS A 121 12.88 7.53 3.59
N TRP A 122 12.03 6.76 2.91
CA TRP A 122 11.21 5.73 3.55
C TRP A 122 11.66 4.30 3.31
N TYR A 123 12.50 4.05 2.31
CA TYR A 123 12.82 2.69 1.88
C TYR A 123 14.32 2.44 1.73
N ASP A 124 14.71 1.21 2.04
CA ASP A 124 16.00 0.65 1.65
C ASP A 124 15.84 -0.04 0.30
N VAL A 125 16.59 0.44 -0.69
CA VAL A 125 16.57 -0.08 -2.06
C VAL A 125 17.66 -1.12 -2.22
N THR A 126 17.29 -2.31 -2.66
CA THR A 126 18.22 -3.37 -3.03
C THR A 126 18.27 -3.45 -4.55
N PRO A 127 19.39 -3.10 -5.20
CA PRO A 127 19.53 -3.22 -6.64
C PRO A 127 19.29 -4.67 -7.09
N CYS A 128 18.35 -4.89 -8.00
CA CYS A 128 18.09 -6.19 -8.60
C CYS A 128 17.75 -6.03 -10.08
N ALA A 129 17.89 -7.11 -10.83
CA ALA A 129 17.45 -7.17 -12.21
C ALA A 129 15.92 -7.19 -12.29
N PHE A 130 15.37 -6.66 -13.39
CA PHE A 130 13.95 -6.76 -13.67
C PHE A 130 13.64 -6.72 -15.17
N ASP A 131 12.61 -7.44 -15.59
CA ASP A 131 12.08 -7.39 -16.95
C ASP A 131 10.87 -6.45 -17.02
N ASN A 132 10.70 -5.80 -18.16
CA ASN A 132 9.57 -4.93 -18.48
C ASN A 132 9.03 -5.18 -19.89
N GLY A 133 7.90 -5.88 -19.95
CA GLY A 133 7.16 -6.20 -21.16
C GLY A 133 6.91 -7.70 -21.33
N LEU A 134 6.02 -8.04 -22.25
CA LEU A 134 5.57 -9.42 -22.49
C LEU A 134 5.95 -9.97 -23.87
N ASP A 135 6.49 -9.15 -24.76
CA ASP A 135 6.87 -9.55 -26.11
C ASP A 135 8.39 -9.68 -26.29
N GLU A 136 8.79 -9.99 -27.51
CA GLU A 136 10.19 -10.09 -27.94
C GLU A 136 10.97 -8.78 -27.77
N LYS A 137 10.27 -7.65 -27.58
CA LYS A 137 10.86 -6.33 -27.35
C LYS A 137 10.90 -5.95 -25.86
N LYS A 138 10.68 -6.91 -24.95
CA LYS A 138 10.79 -6.66 -23.50
C LYS A 138 12.14 -6.02 -23.17
N VAL A 139 12.12 -5.06 -22.26
CA VAL A 139 13.33 -4.42 -21.75
C VAL A 139 13.83 -5.23 -20.58
N GLN A 140 15.03 -5.78 -20.73
CA GLN A 140 15.71 -6.49 -19.66
C GLN A 140 16.67 -5.52 -18.98
N ASN A 141 16.48 -5.31 -17.68
CA ASN A 141 17.30 -4.42 -16.89
C ASN A 141 18.20 -5.27 -16.01
N GLU A 142 19.50 -5.24 -16.26
CA GLU A 142 20.46 -5.89 -15.38
C GLU A 142 20.55 -5.15 -14.03
N GLN A 143 21.10 -5.83 -13.03
CA GLN A 143 21.32 -5.23 -11.71
C GLN A 143 22.16 -3.94 -11.83
N GLY A 144 21.64 -2.86 -11.24
CA GLY A 144 22.29 -1.54 -11.28
C GLY A 144 21.96 -0.71 -12.52
N GLN A 145 21.40 -1.29 -13.58
CA GLN A 145 20.88 -0.54 -14.72
C GLN A 145 19.51 0.05 -14.41
N ASN A 146 19.24 1.23 -14.96
CA ASN A 146 17.94 1.89 -14.85
C ASN A 146 17.41 2.01 -13.40
N ALA A 147 18.29 2.32 -12.45
CA ALA A 147 17.98 2.38 -11.03
C ALA A 147 16.77 3.29 -10.71
N GLY A 148 16.57 4.36 -11.47
CA GLY A 148 15.37 5.20 -11.36
C GLY A 148 14.08 4.46 -11.69
N SER A 149 14.06 3.67 -12.78
CA SER A 149 12.91 2.83 -13.13
C SER A 149 12.66 1.73 -12.10
N LEU A 150 13.72 1.09 -11.59
CA LEU A 150 13.62 0.12 -10.50
C LEU A 150 12.90 0.73 -9.29
N LYS A 151 13.32 1.93 -8.85
CA LYS A 151 12.72 2.64 -7.71
C LYS A 151 11.26 2.97 -7.93
N VAL A 152 10.87 3.51 -9.09
CA VAL A 152 9.47 3.83 -9.41
C VAL A 152 8.59 2.58 -9.39
N PHE A 153 9.00 1.54 -10.11
CA PHE A 153 8.18 0.32 -10.19
C PHE A 153 8.12 -0.40 -8.85
N ALA A 154 9.20 -0.41 -8.07
CA ALA A 154 9.21 -0.98 -6.72
C ALA A 154 8.28 -0.21 -5.78
N LEU A 155 8.37 1.13 -5.75
CA LEU A 155 7.49 2.00 -4.98
C LEU A 155 6.02 1.75 -5.35
N GLY A 156 5.73 1.72 -6.65
CA GLY A 156 4.37 1.54 -7.17
C GLY A 156 3.80 0.15 -6.88
N ARG A 157 4.61 -0.91 -6.97
CA ARG A 157 4.17 -2.28 -6.63
C ARG A 157 3.87 -2.40 -5.14
N LEU A 158 4.76 -1.87 -4.30
CA LEU A 158 4.64 -1.97 -2.84
C LEU A 158 3.44 -1.16 -2.30
N ASN A 159 3.13 -0.03 -2.93
CA ASN A 159 2.05 0.85 -2.49
C ASN A 159 0.79 0.73 -3.35
N GLY A 160 0.69 -0.25 -4.25
CA GLY A 160 -0.52 -0.46 -5.05
C GLY A 160 -0.88 0.72 -5.96
N PHE A 161 0.09 1.29 -6.65
CA PHE A 161 -0.16 2.35 -7.64
C PHE A 161 -0.95 1.80 -8.83
N THR A 162 -1.84 2.61 -9.39
CA THR A 162 -2.37 2.34 -10.72
C THR A 162 -1.25 2.47 -11.77
N PRO A 163 -1.40 1.88 -12.98
CA PRO A 163 -0.43 2.11 -14.05
C PRO A 163 -0.22 3.60 -14.35
N GLU A 164 -1.27 4.40 -14.30
CA GLU A 164 -1.19 5.85 -14.51
C GLU A 164 -0.36 6.54 -13.41
N GLN A 165 -0.58 6.21 -12.14
CA GLN A 165 0.21 6.76 -11.03
C GLN A 165 1.69 6.40 -11.16
N ALA A 166 1.99 5.14 -11.53
CA ALA A 166 3.37 4.72 -11.76
C ALA A 166 4.03 5.48 -12.92
N LEU A 167 3.29 5.75 -14.01
CA LEU A 167 3.78 6.57 -15.12
C LEU A 167 4.01 8.03 -14.69
N LYS A 168 3.04 8.64 -14.02
CA LYS A 168 3.15 10.01 -13.48
C LYS A 168 4.32 10.15 -12.50
N ALA A 169 4.66 9.10 -11.75
CA ALA A 169 5.80 9.10 -10.83
C ALA A 169 7.17 9.19 -11.54
N PHE A 170 7.25 8.99 -12.86
CA PHE A 170 8.44 9.31 -13.66
C PHE A 170 8.58 10.82 -13.96
N GLY A 171 7.61 11.65 -13.58
CA GLY A 171 7.67 13.10 -13.71
C GLY A 171 7.90 13.57 -15.14
N GLU A 172 8.93 14.40 -15.32
CA GLU A 172 9.30 14.98 -16.61
C GLU A 172 9.63 13.91 -17.66
N HIS A 173 10.24 12.79 -17.28
CA HIS A 173 10.57 11.72 -18.23
C HIS A 173 9.33 11.08 -18.85
N TYR A 174 8.22 10.99 -18.12
CA TYR A 174 6.96 10.52 -18.71
C TYR A 174 6.35 11.56 -19.66
N ARG A 175 6.43 12.84 -19.30
CA ARG A 175 5.96 13.94 -20.17
C ARG A 175 6.78 14.00 -21.47
N ASP A 176 8.09 13.80 -21.40
CA ASP A 176 8.98 13.75 -22.58
C ASP A 176 8.60 12.60 -23.53
N VAL A 177 8.29 11.42 -22.97
CA VAL A 177 7.81 10.27 -23.74
C VAL A 177 6.48 10.56 -24.43
N LEU A 178 5.53 11.22 -23.74
CA LEU A 178 4.26 11.63 -24.33
C LEU A 178 4.44 12.66 -25.46
N ALA A 179 5.40 13.58 -25.32
CA ALA A 179 5.73 14.57 -26.33
C ALA A 179 6.43 13.96 -27.56
N THR A 180 6.99 12.76 -27.43
CA THR A 180 7.70 12.04 -28.49
C THR A 180 7.13 10.63 -28.70
N PRO A 181 5.92 10.48 -29.26
CA PRO A 181 5.26 9.16 -29.39
C PRO A 181 6.11 8.13 -30.15
N GLU A 182 6.82 8.57 -31.20
CA GLU A 182 7.69 7.75 -32.04
C GLU A 182 9.16 7.70 -31.56
N GLY A 183 9.45 8.23 -30.37
CA GLY A 183 10.79 8.26 -29.79
C GLY A 183 11.29 6.89 -29.31
N THR A 184 12.60 6.80 -29.10
CA THR A 184 13.28 5.57 -28.61
C THR A 184 14.01 5.78 -27.27
N ASP A 185 13.81 6.90 -26.62
CA ASP A 185 14.22 7.19 -25.25
C ASP A 185 13.32 6.47 -24.22
N HIS A 186 13.77 6.40 -22.97
CA HIS A 186 13.01 5.89 -21.83
C HIS A 186 12.24 4.58 -22.07
N GLN A 187 12.93 3.56 -22.59
CA GLN A 187 12.33 2.28 -22.99
C GLN A 187 11.49 1.61 -21.89
N ASN A 188 11.85 1.78 -20.62
CA ASN A 188 11.03 1.29 -19.51
C ASN A 188 9.65 1.97 -19.41
N ILE A 189 9.58 3.29 -19.59
CA ILE A 189 8.31 4.02 -19.57
C ILE A 189 7.44 3.54 -20.74
N ARG A 190 8.03 3.48 -21.95
CA ARG A 190 7.33 3.06 -23.16
C ARG A 190 6.79 1.63 -23.08
N GLN A 191 7.58 0.67 -22.59
CA GLN A 191 7.11 -0.70 -22.39
C GLN A 191 6.03 -0.80 -21.31
N PHE A 192 6.14 -0.01 -20.24
CA PHE A 192 5.14 -0.01 -19.18
C PHE A 192 3.82 0.62 -19.64
N MET A 193 3.83 1.63 -20.52
CA MET A 193 2.60 2.15 -21.14
C MET A 193 1.83 1.08 -21.91
N ARG A 194 2.54 0.10 -22.50
CA ARG A 194 1.92 -0.97 -23.31
C ARG A 194 1.39 -2.13 -22.48
N TYR A 195 2.15 -2.57 -21.48
CA TYR A 195 1.87 -3.80 -20.74
C TYR A 195 1.45 -3.59 -19.27
N GLY A 196 1.71 -2.39 -18.73
CA GLY A 196 1.49 -2.05 -17.34
C GLY A 196 2.15 -3.05 -16.38
N TRP A 197 1.51 -3.25 -15.23
CA TRP A 197 2.01 -4.12 -14.17
C TRP A 197 2.16 -5.59 -14.53
N GLN A 198 1.49 -6.05 -15.60
CA GLN A 198 1.61 -7.42 -16.07
C GLN A 198 2.98 -7.67 -16.72
N GLY A 199 3.59 -6.63 -17.29
CA GLY A 199 4.92 -6.71 -17.90
C GLY A 199 6.08 -6.59 -16.91
N ILE A 200 5.85 -6.16 -15.67
CA ILE A 200 6.92 -5.96 -14.68
C ILE A 200 7.19 -7.24 -13.89
N HIS A 201 8.43 -7.72 -13.98
CA HIS A 201 8.91 -8.87 -13.23
C HIS A 201 10.27 -8.57 -12.57
N PHE A 202 10.29 -8.43 -11.24
CA PHE A 202 11.53 -8.30 -10.47
C PHE A 202 12.15 -9.67 -10.21
N HIS A 203 13.48 -9.77 -10.34
CA HIS A 203 14.22 -11.01 -10.08
C HIS A 203 14.68 -11.12 -8.61
N GLY A 204 14.24 -10.19 -7.75
CA GLY A 204 14.48 -10.17 -6.31
C GLY A 204 13.55 -9.18 -5.62
N VAL A 205 13.70 -8.99 -4.30
CA VAL A 205 12.96 -7.98 -3.55
C VAL A 205 13.67 -6.63 -3.75
N PRO A 206 13.10 -5.68 -4.53
CA PRO A 206 13.83 -4.47 -4.91
C PRO A 206 13.88 -3.42 -3.79
N MET A 207 13.00 -3.53 -2.80
CA MET A 207 12.74 -2.46 -1.84
C MET A 207 12.05 -3.01 -0.59
N MET A 208 12.43 -2.49 0.58
CA MET A 208 11.74 -2.71 1.85
C MET A 208 11.63 -1.39 2.63
N PRO A 209 10.60 -1.20 3.48
CA PRO A 209 10.56 -0.07 4.39
C PRO A 209 11.80 -0.04 5.28
N LYS A 210 12.32 1.15 5.57
CA LYS A 210 13.47 1.30 6.47
C LYS A 210 13.14 0.80 7.87
N ALA A 211 14.11 0.15 8.50
CA ALA A 211 13.98 -0.29 9.89
C ALA A 211 13.73 0.91 10.83
N VAL A 212 12.92 0.67 11.86
CA VAL A 212 12.74 1.62 12.96
C VAL A 212 13.75 1.30 14.04
N GLU A 213 14.52 2.30 14.45
CA GLU A 213 15.33 2.22 15.66
C GLU A 213 14.46 2.67 16.85
N ALA A 214 14.38 1.84 17.89
CA ALA A 214 13.77 2.26 19.14
C ALA A 214 14.68 3.32 19.79
N LYS A 215 14.07 4.44 20.22
CA LYS A 215 14.75 5.46 21.03
C LYS A 215 14.79 5.05 22.49
#